data_AF-A0A453MTK4-F1
#
_entry.id   AF-A0A453MTK4-F1
#
_cell.length_a   1.000
_cell.length_b   1.000
_cell.length_c   1.000
_cell.angle_alpha   90.00
_cell.angle_beta   90.00
_cell.angle_gamma   90.00
#
_symmetry.space_group_name_H-M   'P 1'
#
loop_
_entity.id
_entity.type
_entity.pdbx_description
1 polymer ?
#
loop_
_entity_poly.entity_id
_entity_poly.type
_entity_poly.pdbx_seq_one_letter_code
_entity_poly.pdbx_strand_id
1 'polypeptide(L)'
;MEAQLSRPLMALRLIFLLCFFSALARCCRFLAAEAAPTLVTRLPGLDGALPFRLETGHVFLVRHVRSWTHCKQLHFVHGRYVIVDEEKGSELFYYFIESEGDPRRDPVVLWLTGGDRCSVLRALLFEIGPLKIIGEPYNGTIPRLRYHPYSWTKVASILFVDSPVGAGFSFSRNPTGYHVGEVSSSLQLKKFLTKWSTEHPYYIANHFYIGGDSAGGKIVPFLAQKISEGLSGRQPGHR
;
A
#
# COMPACT_ATOMS: atom_id res chain seq x y z
N MET A 1 -62.31 31.81 -0.62
CA MET A 1 -61.54 32.51 0.42
C MET A 1 -60.13 31.94 0.39
N GLU A 2 -59.25 32.54 -0.41
CA GLU A 2 -57.83 32.23 -0.41
C GLU A 2 -57.20 32.76 0.88
N ALA A 3 -56.50 31.89 1.60
CA ALA A 3 -55.75 32.28 2.79
C ALA A 3 -54.46 33.00 2.38
N GLN A 4 -54.44 34.32 2.60
CA GLN A 4 -53.25 35.17 2.54
C GLN A 4 -52.20 34.66 3.55
N LEU A 5 -51.25 33.86 3.06
CA LEU A 5 -50.08 33.45 3.83
C LEU A 5 -49.19 34.69 4.04
N SER A 6 -49.07 35.13 5.30
CA SER A 6 -48.43 36.40 5.65
C SER A 6 -46.94 36.43 5.22
N ARG A 7 -46.56 37.50 4.53
CA ARG A 7 -45.18 37.79 4.05
C ARG A 7 -44.06 37.59 5.09
N PRO A 8 -44.22 37.83 6.41
CA PRO A 8 -43.15 37.54 7.39
C PRO A 8 -42.84 36.04 7.57
N LEU A 9 -43.78 35.13 7.30
CA LEU A 9 -43.57 33.70 7.48
C LEU A 9 -42.67 33.09 6.37
N MET A 10 -42.75 33.63 5.14
CA MET A 10 -41.86 33.22 4.05
C MET A 10 -40.43 33.72 4.25
N ALA A 11 -40.25 34.95 4.75
CA ALA A 11 -38.92 35.50 5.04
C ALA A 11 -38.20 34.69 6.13
N LEU A 12 -38.94 34.26 7.19
CA LEU A 12 -38.38 33.45 8.26
C LEU A 12 -37.99 32.04 7.78
N ARG A 13 -38.76 31.43 6.87
CA ARG A 13 -38.40 30.16 6.21
C ARG A 13 -37.18 30.29 5.30
N LEU A 14 -37.04 31.40 4.56
CA LEU A 14 -35.89 31.64 3.70
C LEU A 14 -34.59 31.85 4.50
N ILE A 15 -34.67 32.57 5.61
CA ILE A 15 -33.54 32.77 6.54
C ILE A 15 -33.14 31.44 7.19
N PHE A 16 -34.11 30.61 7.61
CA PHE A 16 -33.81 29.28 8.14
C PHE A 16 -33.12 28.38 7.10
N LEU A 17 -33.60 28.38 5.85
CA LEU A 17 -32.97 27.64 4.76
C LEU A 17 -31.56 28.15 4.45
N LEU A 18 -31.34 29.46 4.35
CA LEU A 18 -30.03 30.06 4.10
C LEU A 18 -29.04 29.81 5.24
N CYS A 19 -29.50 29.86 6.50
CA CYS A 19 -28.69 29.49 7.66
C CYS A 19 -28.33 28.01 7.65
N PHE A 20 -29.27 27.12 7.30
CA PHE A 20 -29.05 25.68 7.18
C PHE A 20 -28.04 25.35 6.06
N PHE A 21 -28.16 26.00 4.90
CA PHE A 21 -27.19 25.85 3.80
C PHE A 21 -25.82 26.44 4.14
N SER A 22 -25.75 27.55 4.90
CA SER A 22 -24.46 28.11 5.36
C SER A 22 -23.77 27.26 6.45
N ALA A 23 -24.56 26.51 7.24
CA ALA A 23 -24.06 25.56 8.22
C ALA A 23 -23.58 24.25 7.56
N LEU A 24 -24.29 23.76 6.54
CA LEU A 24 -23.85 22.64 5.72
C LEU A 24 -22.62 22.98 4.87
N ALA A 25 -22.54 24.19 4.31
CA ALA A 25 -21.37 24.65 3.55
C ALA A 25 -20.12 24.84 4.44
N ARG A 26 -20.29 25.15 5.72
CA ARG A 26 -19.18 25.17 6.70
C ARG A 26 -18.75 23.75 7.13
N CYS A 27 -19.65 22.78 7.06
CA CYS A 27 -19.36 21.37 7.34
C CYS A 27 -18.67 20.68 6.14
N CYS A 28 -18.90 21.15 4.92
CA CYS A 28 -18.25 20.65 3.69
C CYS A 28 -16.90 21.31 3.36
N ARG A 29 -16.15 21.81 4.35
CA ARG A 29 -14.70 21.89 4.19
C ARG A 29 -14.17 20.47 4.29
N PHE A 30 -14.28 19.73 3.19
CA PHE A 30 -13.45 18.57 2.93
C PHE A 30 -11.99 19.01 3.14
N LEU A 31 -11.45 18.75 4.33
CA LEU A 31 -10.02 18.54 4.43
C LEU A 31 -9.76 17.25 3.66
N ALA A 32 -9.38 17.38 2.39
CA ALA A 32 -8.53 16.37 1.78
C ALA A 32 -7.30 16.29 2.70
N ALA A 33 -7.24 15.23 3.50
CA ALA A 33 -6.04 14.93 4.25
C ALA A 33 -4.95 14.65 3.22
N GLU A 34 -4.03 15.59 3.04
CA GLU A 34 -2.80 15.37 2.27
C GLU A 34 -2.11 14.13 2.85
N ALA A 35 -2.04 13.05 2.07
CA ALA A 35 -1.37 11.84 2.50
C ALA A 35 0.10 12.18 2.76
N ALA A 36 0.55 11.99 4.02
CA ALA A 36 1.95 12.15 4.38
C ALA A 36 2.84 11.30 3.45
N PRO A 37 4.07 11.75 3.12
CA PRO A 37 4.88 11.10 2.11
C PRO A 37 5.15 9.63 2.47
N THR A 38 4.65 8.71 1.65
CA THR A 38 5.00 7.27 1.66
C THR A 38 6.41 7.01 1.13
N LEU A 39 7.04 8.08 0.64
CA LEU A 39 8.40 8.12 0.16
C LEU A 39 9.39 8.15 1.33
N VAL A 40 10.19 7.10 1.42
CA VAL A 40 11.34 7.05 2.31
C VAL A 40 12.47 7.85 1.68
N THR A 41 13.01 8.81 2.41
CA THR A 41 14.13 9.66 1.95
C THR A 41 15.45 9.32 2.62
N ARG A 42 15.40 8.63 3.77
CA ARG A 42 16.57 8.17 4.55
C ARG A 42 16.25 6.83 5.22
N LEU A 43 17.26 5.96 5.33
CA LEU A 43 17.16 4.70 6.05
C LEU A 43 18.19 4.65 7.18
N PRO A 44 17.83 4.15 8.37
CA PRO A 44 18.80 3.85 9.42
C PRO A 44 19.89 2.90 8.90
N GLY A 45 21.14 3.20 9.23
CA GLY A 45 22.30 2.42 8.79
C GLY A 45 22.85 2.80 7.41
N LEU A 46 22.11 3.56 6.58
CA LEU A 46 22.61 4.09 5.31
C LEU A 46 23.13 5.52 5.48
N ASP A 47 24.36 5.78 5.04
CA ASP A 47 24.95 7.11 5.09
C ASP A 47 24.30 8.02 4.01
N GLY A 48 23.72 9.15 4.44
CA GLY A 48 23.16 10.17 3.54
C GLY A 48 21.69 9.97 3.15
N ALA A 49 21.30 10.57 2.02
CA ALA A 49 19.97 10.41 1.45
C ALA A 49 19.89 9.14 0.59
N LEU A 50 18.70 8.59 0.42
CA LEU A 50 18.50 7.45 -0.48
C LEU A 50 18.78 7.84 -1.93
N PRO A 51 19.64 7.09 -2.66
CA PRO A 51 19.97 7.37 -4.05
C PRO A 51 18.92 6.87 -5.03
N PHE A 52 17.85 6.24 -4.55
CA PHE A 52 16.73 5.70 -5.32
C PHE A 52 15.41 6.04 -4.63
N ARG A 53 14.31 5.99 -5.38
CA ARG A 53 12.98 6.23 -4.85
C ARG A 53 12.43 4.95 -4.21
N LEU A 54 12.20 5.01 -2.90
CA LEU A 54 11.61 3.90 -2.13
C LEU A 54 10.28 4.32 -1.52
N GLU A 55 9.22 3.61 -1.89
CA GLU A 55 7.92 3.70 -1.27
C GLU A 55 7.68 2.48 -0.37
N THR A 56 7.06 2.71 0.79
CA THR A 56 6.68 1.63 1.71
C THR A 56 5.24 1.79 2.21
N GLY A 57 4.59 0.67 2.48
CA GLY A 57 3.28 0.66 3.13
C GLY A 57 3.40 1.01 4.62
N HIS A 58 3.33 2.29 5.01
CA HIS A 58 3.69 2.67 6.38
C HIS A 58 2.79 2.07 7.48
N VAL A 59 3.43 1.63 8.56
CA VAL A 59 2.90 1.14 9.85
C VAL A 59 2.52 2.33 10.74
N PHE A 60 1.39 2.23 11.46
CA PHE A 60 1.01 3.21 12.49
C PHE A 60 2.07 3.34 13.60
N LEU A 61 2.60 4.55 13.82
CA LEU A 61 3.01 5.00 15.15
C LEU A 61 1.81 5.71 15.79
N VAL A 62 1.31 5.18 16.91
CA VAL A 62 0.23 5.78 17.70
C VAL A 62 0.67 7.17 18.15
N ARG A 63 0.12 8.23 17.54
CA ARG A 63 0.15 9.57 18.14
C ARG A 63 -1.01 9.66 19.11
N HIS A 64 -0.68 9.58 20.40
CA HIS A 64 -1.62 9.93 21.46
C HIS A 64 -1.87 11.44 21.39
N VAL A 65 -2.95 11.86 20.74
CA VAL A 65 -3.42 13.25 20.86
C VAL A 65 -4.18 13.34 22.18
N ARG A 66 -3.55 13.92 23.20
CA ARG A 66 -4.29 14.40 24.37
C ARG A 66 -5.08 15.62 23.94
N SER A 67 -6.39 15.49 23.80
CA SER A 67 -7.28 16.64 23.90
C SER A 67 -8.40 16.36 24.88
N TRP A 68 -8.50 17.24 25.86
CA TRP A 68 -9.59 17.31 26.82
C TRP A 68 -10.82 17.81 26.09
N THR A 69 -11.76 16.91 25.83
CA THR A 69 -13.23 17.05 25.93
C THR A 69 -13.86 15.93 25.11
N HIS A 70 -14.98 15.42 25.61
CA HIS A 70 -15.69 14.23 25.15
C HIS A 70 -15.98 14.18 23.63
N CYS A 71 -15.16 13.46 22.87
CA CYS A 71 -15.52 12.54 21.78
C CYS A 71 -14.22 11.85 21.31
N LYS A 72 -14.03 10.56 21.61
CA LYS A 72 -12.91 9.79 21.05
C LYS A 72 -13.26 9.40 19.60
N GLN A 73 -13.06 10.30 18.67
CA GLN A 73 -13.06 9.94 17.26
C GLN A 73 -11.65 9.44 16.90
N LEU A 74 -11.45 8.12 16.82
CA LEU A 74 -10.27 7.57 16.15
C LEU A 74 -10.41 7.85 14.65
N HIS A 75 -9.76 8.90 14.18
CA HIS A 75 -9.52 9.05 12.74
C HIS A 75 -8.35 8.14 12.36
N PHE A 76 -8.65 7.03 11.68
CA PHE A 76 -7.63 6.19 11.04
C PHE A 76 -7.20 6.87 9.72
N VAL A 77 -6.04 7.51 9.72
CA VAL A 77 -5.37 7.91 8.48
C VAL A 77 -4.69 6.68 7.90
N HIS A 78 -5.00 6.35 6.65
CA HIS A 78 -4.58 5.13 5.94
C HIS A 78 -3.04 5.05 5.81
N GLY A 79 -2.37 4.29 6.69
CA GLY A 79 -0.97 3.90 6.56
C GLY A 79 -0.89 2.62 5.72
N ARG A 80 -0.25 2.68 4.54
CA ARG A 80 -0.65 1.86 3.37
C ARG A 80 -0.12 0.42 3.35
N TYR A 81 -0.45 -0.34 4.38
CA TYR A 81 -0.75 -1.76 4.18
C TYR A 81 -1.91 -1.91 3.19
N VAL A 82 -1.86 -2.95 2.37
CA VAL A 82 -2.97 -3.25 1.47
C VAL A 82 -3.82 -4.35 2.07
N ILE A 83 -5.05 -4.02 2.45
CA ILE A 83 -6.02 -4.99 2.98
C ILE A 83 -6.37 -5.98 1.87
N VAL A 84 -6.12 -7.27 2.12
CA VAL A 84 -6.40 -8.37 1.19
C VAL A 84 -7.55 -9.26 1.67
N ASP A 85 -7.92 -9.17 2.94
CA ASP A 85 -9.08 -9.84 3.53
C ASP A 85 -9.73 -8.91 4.56
N GLU A 86 -10.86 -8.29 4.22
CA GLU A 86 -11.55 -7.35 5.11
C GLU A 86 -12.20 -8.05 6.30
N GLU A 87 -12.65 -9.30 6.14
CA GLU A 87 -13.32 -10.07 7.20
C GLU A 87 -12.33 -10.43 8.31
N LYS A 88 -11.15 -10.92 7.91
CA LYS A 88 -10.10 -11.32 8.87
C LYS A 88 -9.18 -10.15 9.25
N GLY A 89 -9.32 -9.01 8.57
CA GLY A 89 -8.43 -7.87 8.71
C GLY A 89 -6.99 -8.24 8.35
N SER A 90 -6.82 -8.98 7.24
CA SER A 90 -5.49 -9.36 6.75
C SER A 90 -4.96 -8.33 5.77
N GLU A 91 -3.70 -7.96 5.99
CA GLU A 91 -3.02 -6.82 5.40
C GLU A 91 -1.62 -7.24 4.93
N LEU A 92 -1.29 -6.93 3.66
CA LEU A 92 0.05 -7.16 3.12
C LEU A 92 0.89 -5.89 3.13
N PHE A 93 2.15 -6.04 3.55
CA PHE A 93 3.19 -5.03 3.49
C PHE A 93 4.00 -5.14 2.20
N TYR A 94 4.55 -4.03 1.73
CA TYR A 94 5.41 -4.01 0.56
C TYR A 94 6.48 -2.91 0.62
N TYR A 95 7.56 -3.15 -0.13
CA TYR A 95 8.53 -2.15 -0.56
C TYR A 95 8.41 -1.98 -2.07
N PHE A 96 8.20 -0.77 -2.55
CA PHE A 96 8.24 -0.47 -3.98
C PHE A 96 9.43 0.43 -4.29
N ILE A 97 10.32 -0.04 -5.16
CA ILE A 97 11.48 0.72 -5.61
C ILE A 97 11.31 1.00 -7.09
N GLU A 98 11.27 2.26 -7.47
CA GLU A 98 11.20 2.64 -8.89
C GLU A 98 12.49 2.28 -9.61
N SER A 99 12.39 1.98 -10.91
CA SER A 99 13.56 1.82 -11.76
C SER A 99 14.42 3.09 -11.70
N GLU A 100 15.72 2.89 -11.53
CA GLU A 100 16.72 3.94 -11.62
C GLU A 100 17.04 4.33 -13.08
N GLY A 101 16.50 3.58 -14.06
CA GLY A 101 16.52 3.88 -15.49
C GLY A 101 15.40 4.83 -15.90
N ASP A 102 14.48 4.36 -16.76
CA ASP A 102 13.25 5.09 -17.12
C ASP A 102 12.03 4.37 -16.51
N PRO A 103 11.57 4.75 -15.30
CA PRO A 103 10.48 4.06 -14.62
C PRO A 103 9.14 4.09 -15.39
N ARG A 104 8.99 4.94 -16.43
CA ARG A 104 7.79 4.97 -17.29
C ARG A 104 7.82 3.92 -18.40
N ARG A 105 8.98 3.32 -18.69
CA ARG A 105 9.18 2.35 -19.76
C ARG A 105 9.70 1.01 -19.25
N ASP A 106 10.55 1.06 -18.24
CA ASP A 106 11.13 -0.12 -17.63
C ASP A 106 10.05 -0.99 -16.98
N PRO A 107 10.20 -2.31 -16.99
CA PRO A 107 9.18 -3.21 -16.48
C PRO A 107 8.94 -3.05 -14.98
N VAL A 108 7.75 -3.48 -14.55
CA VAL A 108 7.43 -3.70 -13.14
C VAL A 108 7.57 -5.18 -12.83
N VAL A 109 8.35 -5.51 -11.82
CA VAL A 109 8.55 -6.89 -11.36
C VAL A 109 7.95 -7.03 -9.97
N LEU A 110 6.95 -7.91 -9.81
CA LEU A 110 6.57 -8.41 -8.49
C LEU A 110 7.59 -9.46 -8.06
N TRP A 111 8.23 -9.28 -6.90
CA TRP A 111 9.15 -10.25 -6.34
C TRP A 111 8.59 -10.87 -5.05
N LEU A 112 8.60 -12.20 -5.00
CA LEU A 112 8.14 -13.00 -3.86
C LEU A 112 9.29 -13.84 -3.32
N THR A 113 9.64 -13.63 -2.04
CA THR A 113 10.67 -14.45 -1.40
C THR A 113 10.12 -15.78 -0.90
N GLY A 114 10.86 -16.86 -1.10
CA GLY A 114 10.49 -18.19 -0.61
C GLY A 114 10.91 -18.47 0.84
N GLY A 115 10.65 -19.70 1.30
CA GLY A 115 10.66 -20.05 2.73
C GLY A 115 9.30 -19.75 3.37
N ASP A 116 8.89 -20.54 4.38
CA ASP A 116 7.59 -20.32 5.01
C ASP A 116 7.60 -18.96 5.73
N ARG A 117 6.78 -18.03 5.23
CA ARG A 117 6.61 -16.67 5.77
C ARG A 117 7.92 -15.88 5.94
N CYS A 118 8.92 -16.15 5.11
CA CYS A 118 10.13 -15.34 5.10
C CYS A 118 9.84 -13.95 4.51
N SER A 119 10.47 -12.91 5.07
CA SER A 119 10.29 -11.56 4.56
C SER A 119 11.04 -11.33 3.25
N VAL A 120 10.42 -10.57 2.36
CA VAL A 120 11.01 -10.08 1.12
C VAL A 120 12.17 -9.09 1.36
N LEU A 121 12.31 -8.59 2.59
CA LEU A 121 13.45 -7.79 3.02
C LEU A 121 14.78 -8.53 2.77
N ARG A 122 14.77 -9.87 2.79
CA ARG A 122 15.92 -10.69 2.39
C ARG A 122 16.35 -10.41 0.95
N ALA A 123 15.40 -10.42 0.01
CA ALA A 123 15.71 -10.13 -1.39
C ALA A 123 16.20 -8.69 -1.58
N LEU A 124 15.62 -7.76 -0.84
CA LEU A 124 15.98 -6.34 -0.87
C LEU A 124 17.42 -6.09 -0.36
N LEU A 125 17.87 -6.81 0.68
CA LEU A 125 19.17 -6.58 1.34
C LEU A 125 20.30 -7.54 0.95
N PHE A 126 19.99 -8.73 0.43
CA PHE A 126 20.99 -9.77 0.19
C PHE A 126 21.01 -10.29 -1.25
N GLU A 127 19.98 -10.04 -2.05
CA GLU A 127 19.85 -10.64 -3.38
C GLU A 127 19.82 -9.55 -4.46
N ILE A 128 18.63 -9.17 -4.91
CA ILE A 128 18.43 -8.34 -6.12
C ILE A 128 18.23 -6.86 -5.82
N GLY A 129 18.04 -6.47 -4.55
CA GLY A 129 17.75 -5.09 -4.17
C GLY A 129 18.98 -4.14 -4.18
N PRO A 130 18.72 -2.83 -4.03
CA PRO A 130 19.73 -1.76 -4.13
C PRO A 130 20.49 -1.50 -2.83
N LEU A 131 20.29 -2.32 -1.80
CA LEU A 131 20.96 -2.20 -0.51
C LEU A 131 21.68 -3.49 -0.16
N LYS A 132 22.79 -3.36 0.56
CA LYS A 132 23.48 -4.48 1.20
C LYS A 132 23.85 -4.14 2.63
N ILE A 133 23.70 -5.13 3.51
CA ILE A 133 24.27 -5.06 4.85
C ILE A 133 25.79 -5.17 4.73
N ILE A 134 26.52 -4.31 5.45
CA ILE A 134 27.97 -4.40 5.58
C ILE A 134 28.28 -5.52 6.58
N GLY A 135 29.05 -6.53 6.15
CA GLY A 135 29.41 -7.70 6.95
C GLY A 135 30.43 -7.39 8.03
N GLU A 136 30.00 -6.70 9.08
CA GLU A 136 30.78 -6.37 10.26
C GLU A 136 30.26 -7.20 11.47
N PRO A 137 31.11 -7.50 12.48
CA PRO A 137 30.66 -8.16 13.70
C PRO A 137 29.53 -7.36 14.38
N TYR A 138 28.45 -8.03 14.77
CA TYR A 138 27.33 -7.36 15.43
C TYR A 138 27.77 -6.80 16.78
N ASN A 139 27.66 -5.48 16.91
CA ASN A 139 28.08 -4.72 18.08
C ASN A 139 26.90 -4.21 18.92
N GLY A 140 25.67 -4.69 18.67
CA GLY A 140 24.47 -4.23 19.35
C GLY A 140 23.81 -2.97 18.74
N THR A 141 24.36 -2.44 17.64
CA THR A 141 23.81 -1.26 16.96
C THR A 141 23.12 -1.61 15.64
N ILE A 142 22.45 -0.63 15.02
CA ILE A 142 21.79 -0.81 13.72
C ILE A 142 22.85 -1.21 12.68
N PRO A 143 22.65 -2.33 11.95
CA PRO A 143 23.59 -2.74 10.92
C PRO A 143 23.80 -1.65 9.89
N ARG A 144 25.06 -1.41 9.51
CA ARG A 144 25.37 -0.46 8.45
C ARG A 144 24.94 -1.03 7.10
N LEU A 145 24.41 -0.14 6.28
CA LEU A 145 23.94 -0.41 4.93
C LEU A 145 24.82 0.34 3.95
N ARG A 146 24.99 -0.25 2.77
CA ARG A 146 25.59 0.42 1.62
C ARG A 146 24.73 0.23 0.39
N TYR A 147 24.82 1.17 -0.53
CA TYR A 147 24.20 1.08 -1.83
C TYR A 147 24.82 -0.05 -2.67
N HIS A 148 23.99 -0.79 -3.42
CA HIS A 148 24.38 -1.89 -4.28
C HIS A 148 24.16 -1.53 -5.76
N PRO A 149 25.23 -1.19 -6.51
CA PRO A 149 25.10 -0.65 -7.86
C PRO A 149 24.68 -1.69 -8.92
N TYR A 150 24.70 -2.98 -8.59
CA TYR A 150 24.32 -4.08 -9.49
C TYR A 150 22.92 -4.64 -9.17
N SER A 151 22.08 -3.83 -8.54
CA SER A 151 20.68 -4.20 -8.28
C SER A 151 19.88 -4.32 -9.57
N TRP A 152 18.85 -5.17 -9.54
CA TRP A 152 17.86 -5.24 -10.61
C TRP A 152 17.04 -3.95 -10.75
N THR A 153 17.02 -3.10 -9.72
CA THR A 153 16.37 -1.77 -9.79
C THR A 153 17.04 -0.84 -10.80
N LYS A 154 18.22 -1.19 -11.33
CA LYS A 154 18.84 -0.46 -12.43
C LYS A 154 18.07 -0.51 -13.74
N VAL A 155 17.21 -1.51 -13.92
CA VAL A 155 16.51 -1.79 -15.20
C VAL A 155 15.04 -2.14 -15.02
N ALA A 156 14.51 -2.09 -13.80
CA ALA A 156 13.13 -2.45 -13.50
C ALA A 156 12.65 -1.74 -12.23
N SER A 157 11.37 -1.40 -12.18
CA SER A 157 10.72 -1.06 -10.92
C SER A 157 10.34 -2.37 -10.21
N ILE A 158 10.67 -2.52 -8.94
CA ILE A 158 10.46 -3.79 -8.23
C ILE A 158 9.52 -3.58 -7.05
N LEU A 159 8.46 -4.40 -7.04
CA LEU A 159 7.47 -4.48 -5.98
C LEU A 159 7.77 -5.71 -5.14
N PHE A 160 8.44 -5.51 -4.02
CA PHE A 160 8.77 -6.55 -3.06
C PHE A 160 7.61 -6.68 -2.06
N VAL A 161 6.93 -7.83 -2.05
CA VAL A 161 5.74 -8.03 -1.19
C VAL A 161 6.00 -9.11 -0.16
N ASP A 162 5.73 -8.79 1.10
CA ASP A 162 5.73 -9.77 2.18
C ASP A 162 4.47 -10.64 2.04
N SER A 163 4.61 -11.84 1.48
CA SER A 163 3.52 -12.78 1.26
C SER A 163 3.98 -14.21 1.56
N PRO A 164 3.14 -15.06 2.16
CA PRO A 164 1.73 -14.84 2.54
C PRO A 164 1.55 -13.95 3.77
N VAL A 165 0.30 -13.71 4.19
CA VAL A 165 -0.02 -13.04 5.47
C VAL A 165 0.80 -13.67 6.61
N GLY A 166 1.42 -12.88 7.47
CA GLY A 166 2.36 -13.36 8.49
C GLY A 166 3.82 -13.44 8.04
N ALA A 167 4.12 -13.22 6.76
CA ALA A 167 5.47 -12.99 6.30
C ALA A 167 5.94 -11.57 6.66
N GLY A 168 7.15 -11.43 7.21
CA GLY A 168 7.75 -10.14 7.53
C GLY A 168 6.81 -9.21 8.29
N PHE A 169 6.44 -8.10 7.67
CA PHE A 169 5.56 -7.10 8.26
C PHE A 169 4.07 -7.31 7.97
N SER A 170 3.69 -8.23 7.09
CA SER A 170 2.30 -8.57 6.76
C SER A 170 1.62 -9.31 7.90
N PHE A 171 0.37 -8.97 8.22
CA PHE A 171 -0.32 -9.52 9.39
C PHE A 171 -1.82 -9.69 9.18
N SER A 172 -2.45 -10.41 10.11
CA SER A 172 -3.90 -10.51 10.23
C SER A 172 -4.34 -10.18 11.64
N ARG A 173 -5.44 -9.43 11.77
CA ARG A 173 -6.06 -9.11 13.07
C ARG A 173 -6.78 -10.30 13.67
N ASN A 174 -7.31 -11.19 12.82
CA ASN A 174 -7.90 -12.46 13.23
C ASN A 174 -6.87 -13.59 13.07
N PRO A 175 -6.62 -14.42 14.11
CA PRO A 175 -5.73 -15.59 14.03
C PRO A 175 -6.06 -16.55 12.89
N THR A 176 -7.32 -16.69 12.52
CA THR A 176 -7.72 -17.57 11.41
C THR A 176 -7.29 -17.04 10.04
N GLY A 177 -6.90 -15.76 9.93
CA GLY A 177 -6.36 -15.17 8.70
C GLY A 177 -4.93 -15.59 8.39
N TYR A 178 -4.24 -16.22 9.33
CA TYR A 178 -2.94 -16.83 9.06
C TYR A 178 -3.06 -18.21 8.41
N HIS A 179 -4.24 -18.85 8.43
CA HIS A 179 -4.49 -20.13 7.75
C HIS A 179 -4.70 -19.93 6.25
N VAL A 180 -3.59 -19.71 5.55
CA VAL A 180 -3.54 -19.52 4.09
C VAL A 180 -2.60 -20.53 3.45
N GLY A 181 -3.01 -21.08 2.32
CA GLY A 181 -2.21 -21.94 1.45
C GLY A 181 -1.89 -21.23 0.13
N GLU A 182 -1.35 -21.96 -0.84
CA GLU A 182 -0.87 -21.39 -2.10
C GLU A 182 -1.99 -20.68 -2.88
N VAL A 183 -3.17 -21.30 -2.93
CA VAL A 183 -4.33 -20.75 -3.67
C VAL A 183 -4.87 -19.48 -3.01
N SER A 184 -5.12 -19.51 -1.69
CA SER A 184 -5.65 -18.33 -0.98
C SER A 184 -4.65 -17.19 -0.92
N SER A 185 -3.36 -17.49 -0.76
CA SER A 185 -2.28 -16.49 -0.82
C SER A 185 -2.18 -15.85 -2.22
N SER A 186 -2.35 -16.64 -3.28
CA SER A 186 -2.36 -16.12 -4.67
C SER A 186 -3.58 -15.21 -4.93
N LEU A 187 -4.76 -15.53 -4.38
CA LEU A 187 -5.94 -14.67 -4.46
C LEU A 187 -5.74 -13.36 -3.69
N GLN A 188 -5.13 -13.41 -2.51
CA GLN A 188 -4.74 -12.23 -1.74
C GLN A 188 -3.75 -11.35 -2.52
N LEU A 189 -2.73 -11.94 -3.14
CA LEU A 189 -1.77 -11.24 -4.01
C LEU A 189 -2.42 -10.61 -5.24
N LYS A 190 -3.35 -11.30 -5.90
CA LYS A 190 -4.13 -10.73 -7.02
C LYS A 190 -4.91 -9.49 -6.58
N LYS A 191 -5.56 -9.55 -5.41
CA LYS A 191 -6.30 -8.42 -4.84
C LYS A 191 -5.36 -7.27 -4.45
N PHE A 192 -4.21 -7.61 -3.86
CA PHE A 192 -3.14 -6.66 -3.59
C PHE A 192 -2.74 -5.90 -4.86
N LEU A 193 -2.40 -6.62 -5.94
CA LEU A 193 -1.99 -6.02 -7.22
C LEU A 193 -3.10 -5.14 -7.83
N THR A 194 -4.36 -5.55 -7.71
CA THR A 194 -5.51 -4.77 -8.20
C THR A 194 -5.61 -3.43 -7.47
N LYS A 195 -5.51 -3.45 -6.13
CA LYS A 195 -5.54 -2.24 -5.30
C LYS A 195 -4.32 -1.36 -5.55
N TRP A 196 -3.13 -1.95 -5.54
CA TRP A 196 -1.87 -1.25 -5.80
C TRP A 196 -1.88 -0.55 -7.17
N SER A 197 -2.32 -1.24 -8.24
CA SER A 197 -2.38 -0.66 -9.59
C SER A 197 -3.38 0.49 -9.71
N THR A 198 -4.45 0.47 -8.89
CA THR A 198 -5.44 1.57 -8.84
C THR A 198 -4.82 2.83 -8.26
N GLU A 199 -3.93 2.69 -7.27
CA GLU A 199 -3.17 3.81 -6.69
C GLU A 199 -1.97 4.23 -7.55
N HIS A 200 -1.50 3.34 -8.43
CA HIS A 200 -0.31 3.52 -9.26
C HIS A 200 -0.63 3.39 -10.76
N PRO A 201 -1.58 4.17 -11.31
CA PRO A 201 -2.09 3.98 -12.67
C PRO A 201 -1.03 4.18 -13.75
N TYR A 202 0.03 4.94 -13.46
CA TYR A 202 1.15 5.18 -14.38
C TYR A 202 1.92 3.91 -14.76
N TYR A 203 1.86 2.87 -13.92
CA TYR A 203 2.57 1.61 -14.12
C TYR A 203 1.76 0.55 -14.89
N ILE A 204 0.48 0.81 -15.18
CA ILE A 204 -0.40 -0.14 -15.87
C ILE A 204 0.09 -0.43 -17.30
N ALA A 205 0.74 0.55 -17.94
CA ALA A 205 1.26 0.41 -19.30
C ALA A 205 2.61 -0.32 -19.36
N ASN A 206 3.31 -0.47 -18.24
CA ASN A 206 4.62 -1.12 -18.19
C ASN A 206 4.46 -2.63 -18.38
N HIS A 207 5.46 -3.28 -18.96
CA HIS A 207 5.52 -4.74 -18.94
C HIS A 207 5.58 -5.22 -17.49
N PHE A 208 4.72 -6.19 -17.15
CA PHE A 208 4.62 -6.73 -15.80
C PHE A 208 5.13 -8.17 -15.76
N TYR A 209 6.06 -8.44 -14.84
CA TYR A 209 6.61 -9.77 -14.60
C TYR A 209 6.43 -10.19 -13.14
N ILE A 210 6.36 -11.49 -12.91
CA ILE A 210 6.26 -12.07 -11.58
C ILE A 210 7.48 -12.98 -11.41
N GLY A 211 8.27 -12.71 -10.38
CA GLY A 211 9.43 -13.49 -10.00
C GLY A 211 9.36 -13.92 -8.55
N GLY A 212 10.17 -14.92 -8.21
CA GLY A 212 10.37 -15.34 -6.84
C GLY A 212 11.40 -16.45 -6.73
N ASP A 213 11.96 -16.61 -5.55
CA ASP A 213 12.92 -17.67 -5.24
C ASP A 213 12.28 -18.76 -4.38
N SER A 214 12.88 -19.96 -4.38
CA SER A 214 12.49 -21.05 -3.49
C SER A 214 10.97 -21.33 -3.50
N ALA A 215 10.30 -21.40 -2.35
CA ALA A 215 8.85 -21.59 -2.26
C ALA A 215 8.02 -20.49 -2.95
N GLY A 216 8.58 -19.29 -3.14
CA GLY A 216 7.98 -18.23 -3.97
C GLY A 216 7.77 -18.70 -5.41
N GLY A 217 8.66 -19.55 -5.93
CA GLY A 217 8.52 -20.20 -7.22
C GLY A 217 7.30 -21.12 -7.36
N LYS A 218 6.70 -21.59 -6.25
CA LYS A 218 5.40 -22.28 -6.27
C LYS A 218 4.25 -21.30 -6.42
N ILE A 219 4.30 -20.14 -5.76
CA ILE A 219 3.25 -19.12 -5.78
C ILE A 219 3.19 -18.40 -7.14
N VAL A 220 4.33 -18.14 -7.77
CA VAL A 220 4.45 -17.46 -9.08
C VAL A 220 3.48 -18.03 -10.14
N PRO A 221 3.47 -19.35 -10.46
CA PRO A 221 2.58 -19.90 -11.47
C PRO A 221 1.10 -19.85 -11.06
N PHE A 222 0.76 -20.08 -9.78
CA PHE A 222 -0.63 -19.94 -9.31
C PHE A 222 -1.14 -18.51 -9.46
N LEU A 223 -0.32 -17.53 -9.09
CA LEU A 223 -0.68 -16.12 -9.24
C LEU A 223 -0.83 -15.74 -10.72
N ALA A 224 0.10 -16.14 -11.58
CA ALA A 224 0.03 -15.90 -13.02
C ALA A 224 -1.26 -16.47 -13.62
N GLN A 225 -1.63 -17.70 -13.24
CA GLN A 225 -2.89 -18.32 -13.65
C GLN A 225 -4.10 -17.48 -13.18
N LYS A 226 -4.15 -17.07 -11.90
CA LYS A 226 -5.27 -16.30 -11.35
C LYS A 226 -5.42 -14.92 -11.98
N ILE A 227 -4.31 -14.30 -12.40
CA ILE A 227 -4.32 -13.05 -13.17
C ILE A 227 -4.89 -13.30 -14.57
N SER A 228 -4.36 -14.31 -15.28
CA SER A 228 -4.81 -14.68 -16.64
C SER A 228 -6.31 -15.00 -16.69
N GLU A 229 -6.82 -15.82 -15.77
CA GLU A 229 -8.25 -16.13 -15.63
C GLU A 229 -9.09 -14.86 -15.43
N GLY A 230 -8.59 -13.90 -14.64
CA GLY A 230 -9.26 -12.63 -14.40
C GLY A 230 -9.34 -11.71 -15.62
N LEU A 231 -8.38 -11.81 -16.53
CA LEU A 231 -8.39 -11.07 -17.80
C LEU A 231 -9.34 -11.72 -18.80
N SER A 232 -9.32 -13.05 -18.93
CA SER A 232 -10.20 -13.80 -19.85
C SER A 232 -11.68 -13.69 -19.50
N GLY A 233 -12.01 -13.54 -18.20
CA GLY A 233 -13.38 -13.28 -17.74
C GLY A 233 -13.90 -11.87 -18.04
N ARG A 234 -13.02 -10.91 -18.41
CA ARG A 234 -13.38 -9.59 -18.92
C ARG A 234 -13.50 -9.65 -20.45
N GLN A 235 -14.49 -10.37 -20.95
CA GLN A 235 -14.87 -10.26 -22.38
C GLN A 235 -15.33 -8.81 -22.67
N PRO A 236 -14.94 -8.22 -23.82
CA PRO A 236 -15.24 -6.84 -24.19
C PRO A 236 -16.70 -6.73 -24.68
N GLY A 237 -17.66 -6.69 -23.76
CA GLY A 237 -19.09 -6.67 -24.13
C GLY A 237 -20.00 -5.80 -23.26
N HIS A 238 -19.53 -5.25 -22.14
CA HIS A 238 -20.33 -4.37 -21.30
C HIS A 238 -19.52 -3.14 -20.91
N ARG A 239 -19.68 -2.08 -21.71
CA ARG A 239 -19.38 -0.72 -21.35
C ARG A 239 -20.55 0.15 -21.80
#